data_AF-A0A3T0D015-F1
#
_entry.id   AF-A0A3T0D015-F1
#
_cell.length_a   1.000
_cell.length_b   1.000
_cell.length_c   1.000
_cell.angle_alpha   90.00
_cell.angle_beta   90.00
_cell.angle_gamma   90.00
#
_symmetry.space_group_name_H-M   'P 1'
#
loop_
_entity.id
_entity.type
_entity.pdbx_description
1 polymer ?
#
loop_
_entity_poly.entity_id
_entity_poly.type
_entity_poly.pdbx_seq_one_letter_code
_entity_poly.pdbx_strand_id
1 'polypeptide(L)'
;MLSALALPAWSADREYQLRVDGLACPYCAYGIEKKIRALNGVDEDSVTIRINEGLVVFQADTEAPIGEAKLKQLINDAGFTLRSFEHSEEK
;
A
#
# COMPACT_ATOMS: atom_id res chain seq x y z
N MET A 1 -2.61 40.35 17.48
CA MET A 1 -2.28 39.01 18.01
C MET A 1 -2.51 38.03 16.88
N LEU A 2 -1.43 37.39 16.43
CA LEU A 2 -1.32 36.58 15.22
C LEU A 2 -1.98 35.21 15.47
N SER A 3 -3.20 34.98 14.99
CA SER A 3 -3.80 33.64 15.01
C SER A 3 -3.29 32.85 13.81
N ALA A 4 -2.52 31.82 14.11
CA ALA A 4 -1.96 30.86 13.16
C ALA A 4 -3.06 30.28 12.27
N LEU A 5 -2.82 30.31 10.96
CA LEU A 5 -3.52 29.48 9.99
C LEU A 5 -3.20 28.02 10.35
N ALA A 6 -4.18 27.31 10.90
CA ALA A 6 -4.17 25.86 10.88
C ALA A 6 -4.24 25.44 9.41
N LEU A 7 -3.07 25.16 8.81
CA LEU A 7 -3.03 24.38 7.59
C LEU A 7 -3.67 23.04 7.95
N PRO A 8 -4.72 22.57 7.25
CA PRO A 8 -4.99 21.15 7.29
C PRO A 8 -3.68 20.50 6.84
N ALA A 9 -3.10 19.66 7.69
CA ALA A 9 -2.13 18.70 7.20
C ALA A 9 -2.93 17.87 6.19
N TRP A 10 -2.79 18.20 4.90
CA TRP A 10 -3.27 17.37 3.82
C TRP A 10 -2.40 16.12 3.87
N SER A 11 -2.85 15.16 4.67
CA SER A 11 -2.59 13.76 4.45
C SER A 11 -3.13 13.44 3.07
N ALA A 12 -2.23 13.42 2.08
CA ALA A 12 -2.58 12.95 0.75
C ALA A 12 -2.77 11.45 0.87
N ASP A 13 -4.03 11.03 0.90
CA ASP A 13 -4.39 9.62 0.84
C ASP A 13 -3.95 9.10 -0.54
N ARG A 14 -2.90 8.28 -0.54
CA ARG A 14 -2.35 7.70 -1.76
C ARG A 14 -2.84 6.30 -1.89
N GLU A 15 -3.53 6.02 -2.99
CA GLU A 15 -3.89 4.66 -3.34
C GLU A 15 -2.72 4.01 -4.08
N TYR A 16 -2.36 2.80 -3.65
CA TYR A 16 -1.37 1.96 -4.30
C TYR A 16 -2.06 0.72 -4.83
N GLN A 17 -1.77 0.38 -6.09
CA GLN A 17 -2.24 -0.82 -6.75
C GLN A 17 -1.03 -1.66 -7.18
N LEU A 18 -0.95 -2.87 -6.65
CA LEU A 18 0.12 -3.82 -6.94
C LEU A 18 -0.46 -5.04 -7.62
N ARG A 19 0.14 -5.46 -8.74
CA ARG A 19 -0.08 -6.82 -9.25
C ARG A 19 1.01 -7.75 -8.76
N VAL A 20 0.59 -8.86 -8.18
CA VAL A 20 1.44 -9.81 -7.48
C VAL A 20 1.13 -11.22 -8.00
N ASP A 21 2.17 -11.90 -8.48
CA ASP A 21 2.11 -13.30 -8.84
C ASP A 21 2.42 -14.19 -7.64
N GLY A 22 1.79 -15.37 -7.60
CA GLY A 22 1.99 -16.38 -6.56
C GLY A 22 0.93 -16.37 -5.45
N LEU A 23 -0.04 -15.46 -5.49
CA LEU A 23 -1.22 -15.48 -4.62
C LEU A 23 -2.16 -16.62 -5.03
N ALA A 24 -1.89 -17.84 -4.55
CA ALA A 24 -2.65 -19.04 -4.92
C ALA A 24 -3.64 -19.52 -3.83
N CYS A 25 -3.58 -18.95 -2.62
CA CYS A 25 -4.35 -19.42 -1.46
C CYS A 25 -4.73 -18.25 -0.53
N PRO A 26 -5.90 -18.29 0.15
CA PRO A 26 -6.27 -17.30 1.16
C PRO A 26 -5.23 -17.11 2.27
N TYR A 27 -4.55 -18.18 2.67
CA TYR A 27 -3.47 -18.09 3.66
C TYR A 27 -2.24 -17.31 3.16
N CYS A 28 -1.93 -17.41 1.86
CA CYS A 28 -0.87 -16.64 1.22
C CYS A 28 -1.20 -15.14 1.19
N ALA A 29 -2.46 -14.81 0.87
CA ALA A 29 -2.95 -13.44 0.88
C ALA A 29 -2.88 -12.81 2.28
N TYR A 30 -3.29 -13.55 3.31
CA TYR A 30 -3.20 -13.05 4.68
C TYR A 30 -1.75 -12.72 5.11
N GLY A 31 -0.77 -13.50 4.63
CA GLY A 31 0.64 -13.25 4.89
C GLY A 31 1.13 -11.92 4.31
N ILE A 32 0.76 -11.62 3.06
CA ILE A 32 1.16 -10.36 2.40
C ILE A 32 0.40 -9.16 2.98
N GLU A 33 -0.88 -9.35 3.31
CA GLU A 33 -1.72 -8.33 3.94
C GLU A 33 -1.09 -7.79 5.22
N LYS A 34 -0.65 -8.69 6.11
CA LYS A 34 0.03 -8.32 7.36
C LYS A 34 1.31 -7.52 7.12
N LYS A 35 2.05 -7.85 6.07
CA LYS A 35 3.30 -7.14 5.75
C LYS A 35 3.00 -5.72 5.26
N ILE A 36 1.96 -5.55 4.46
CA ILE A 36 1.51 -4.25 3.96
C ILE A 36 0.95 -3.39 5.09
N ARG A 37 0.09 -3.95 5.95
CA ARG A 37 -0.45 -3.26 7.15
C ARG A 37 0.66 -2.80 8.11
N ALA A 38 1.79 -3.51 8.16
CA ALA A 38 2.94 -3.15 8.98
C ALA A 38 3.79 -2.01 8.39
N LEU A 39 3.47 -1.50 7.18
CA LEU A 39 4.15 -0.34 6.62
C LEU A 39 3.68 0.95 7.31
N ASN A 40 4.63 1.83 7.59
CA ASN A 40 4.32 3.14 8.16
C ASN A 40 3.46 3.97 7.19
N GLY A 41 2.36 4.52 7.73
CA GLY A 41 1.43 5.36 6.99
C GLY A 41 0.34 4.59 6.25
N VAL A 42 0.37 3.26 6.18
CA VAL A 42 -0.72 2.48 5.57
C VAL A 42 -1.94 2.49 6.47
N ASP A 43 -3.11 2.74 5.89
CA ASP A 43 -4.38 2.51 6.56
C ASP A 43 -4.70 1.01 6.53
N GLU A 44 -4.67 0.37 7.70
CA GLU A 44 -4.90 -1.07 7.85
C GLU A 44 -6.28 -1.52 7.37
N ASP A 45 -7.29 -0.65 7.46
CA ASP A 45 -8.66 -0.96 7.06
C ASP A 45 -8.87 -0.78 5.54
N SER A 46 -7.96 -0.06 4.87
CA SER A 46 -8.00 0.16 3.41
C SER A 46 -7.46 -1.03 2.59
N VAL A 47 -6.74 -1.96 3.22
CA VAL A 47 -6.03 -3.04 2.50
C VAL A 47 -7.02 -4.05 1.93
N THR A 48 -7.04 -4.16 0.60
CA THR A 48 -7.88 -5.09 -0.15
C THR A 48 -7.02 -5.99 -1.03
N ILE A 49 -7.21 -7.32 -0.93
CA ILE A 49 -6.50 -8.30 -1.76
C ILE A 49 -7.49 -9.11 -2.59
N ARG A 50 -7.30 -9.09 -3.91
CA ARG A 50 -8.05 -9.88 -4.88
C ARG A 50 -7.17 -10.99 -5.43
N ILE A 51 -7.22 -12.14 -4.77
CA ILE A 51 -6.41 -13.34 -5.09
C ILE A 51 -6.58 -13.77 -6.55
N ASN A 52 -7.83 -13.84 -7.03
CA ASN A 52 -8.14 -14.26 -8.41
C ASN A 52 -7.56 -13.32 -9.48
N GLU A 53 -7.35 -12.05 -9.13
CA GLU A 53 -6.82 -11.01 -10.02
C GLU A 53 -5.32 -10.76 -9.78
N GLY A 54 -4.74 -11.38 -8.74
CA GLY A 54 -3.40 -11.05 -8.25
C GLY A 54 -3.26 -9.58 -7.85
N LEU A 55 -4.33 -8.91 -7.47
CA LEU A 55 -4.34 -7.46 -7.21
C LEU A 55 -4.32 -7.18 -5.71
N VAL A 56 -3.46 -6.27 -5.29
CA VAL A 56 -3.41 -5.74 -3.92
C VAL A 56 -3.57 -4.24 -3.98
N VAL A 57 -4.56 -3.72 -3.27
CA VAL A 57 -4.87 -2.28 -3.20
C VAL A 57 -4.80 -1.85 -1.75
N PHE A 58 -4.16 -0.72 -1.47
CA PHE A 58 -4.13 -0.14 -0.13
C PHE A 58 -3.92 1.37 -0.22
N GLN A 59 -4.35 2.08 0.83
CA GLN A 59 -4.12 3.50 0.99
C GLN A 59 -2.97 3.74 1.97
N ALA A 60 -2.13 4.72 1.67
CA ALA A 60 -1.12 5.18 2.61
C ALA A 60 -1.04 6.70 2.68
N ASP A 61 -1.09 7.19 3.91
CA ASP A 61 -0.81 8.56 4.28
C ASP A 61 0.66 8.73 4.67
N THR A 62 1.45 9.13 3.70
CA THR A 62 2.90 9.34 3.86
C THR A 62 3.30 10.70 3.30
N GLU A 63 4.33 11.36 3.84
CA GLU A 63 4.80 12.64 3.26
C GLU A 63 5.33 12.49 1.82
N ALA A 64 5.85 11.31 1.49
CA ALA A 64 6.36 10.93 0.18
C ALA A 64 5.80 9.57 -0.26
N PRO A 65 5.61 9.34 -1.57
CA PRO A 65 5.11 8.07 -2.07
C PRO A 65 6.04 6.91 -1.69
N ILE A 66 5.45 5.77 -1.33
CA ILE A 66 6.19 4.55 -1.07
C ILE A 66 6.79 4.09 -2.40
N GLY A 67 8.12 4.12 -2.49
CA GLY A 67 8.81 3.76 -3.73
C GLY A 67 8.61 2.29 -4.11
N GLU A 68 8.50 2.04 -5.41
CA GLU A 68 8.35 0.70 -5.99
C GLU A 68 9.39 -0.29 -5.44
N ALA A 69 10.65 0.12 -5.30
CA ALA A 69 11.73 -0.74 -4.80
C ALA A 69 11.44 -1.30 -3.40
N LYS A 70 10.87 -0.48 -2.51
CA LYS A 70 10.52 -0.88 -1.14
C LYS A 70 9.38 -1.90 -1.15
N LEU A 71 8.35 -1.65 -1.96
CA LEU A 71 7.23 -2.57 -2.11
C LEU A 71 7.68 -3.87 -2.76
N LYS A 72 8.46 -3.80 -3.84
CA LYS A 72 9.04 -4.98 -4.50
C LYS A 72 9.84 -5.84 -3.53
N GLN A 73 10.68 -5.23 -2.69
CA GLN A 73 11.42 -5.96 -1.67
C GLN A 73 10.48 -6.63 -0.66
N LEU A 74 9.47 -5.92 -0.16
CA LEU A 74 8.49 -6.47 0.77
C LEU A 74 7.70 -7.66 0.19
N ILE A 75 7.29 -7.55 -1.08
CA ILE A 75 6.58 -8.60 -1.81
C ILE A 75 7.48 -9.82 -2.02
N ASN A 76 8.74 -9.61 -2.41
CA ASN A 76 9.73 -10.67 -2.57
C ASN A 76 10.08 -11.35 -1.25
N ASP A 77 10.24 -10.60 -0.16
CA ASP A 77 10.50 -11.12 1.19
C ASP A 77 9.32 -11.95 1.72
N ALA A 78 8.11 -11.68 1.23
CA ALA A 78 6.92 -12.49 1.50
C ALA A 78 6.83 -13.75 0.61
N GLY A 79 7.75 -13.93 -0.36
CA GLY A 79 7.80 -15.08 -1.25
C GLY A 79 6.97 -14.94 -2.53
N PHE A 80 6.55 -13.72 -2.89
CA PHE A 80 5.75 -13.42 -4.08
C PHE A 80 6.54 -12.58 -5.08
N THR A 81 6.00 -12.38 -6.28
CA THR A 81 6.65 -11.56 -7.33
C THR A 81 5.80 -10.35 -7.69
N LEU A 82 6.35 -9.15 -7.53
CA LEU A 82 5.71 -7.91 -7.99
C LEU A 82 5.79 -7.82 -9.53
N ARG A 83 4.64 -7.66 -10.18
CA ARG A 83 4.48 -7.58 -11.65
C ARG A 83 4.23 -6.18 -12.15
N SER A 84 3.41 -5.41 -11.44
CA SER A 84 3.18 -4.00 -11.74
C SER A 84 2.93 -3.21 -10.47
N PHE A 85 3.23 -1.93 -10.54
CA PHE A 85 3.09 -0.95 -9.48
C PHE A 85 2.47 0.31 -10.08
N GLU A 86 1.35 0.72 -9.53
CA GLU A 86 0.65 1.96 -9.86
C GLU A 86 0.32 2.66 -8.54
N HIS A 87 0.46 3.99 -8.51
CA HIS A 87 0.02 4.79 -7.38
C HIS A 87 -0.75 6.01 -7.90
N SER A 88 -1.87 6.32 -7.26
CA SER A 88 -2.66 7.52 -7.51
C SER A 88 -2.62 8.40 -6.28
N GLU A 89 -2.32 9.68 -6.45
CA GLU A 89 -2.56 10.69 -5.42
C GLU A 89 -3.96 11.26 -5.67
N GLU A 90 -4.95 10.86 -4.86
CA GLU A 90 -6.24 11.56 -4.87
C GLU A 90 -6.05 12.88 -4.10
N LYS A 91 -6.21 13.99 -4.81
CA LYS A 91 -5.88 15.33 -4.33
C LYS A 91 -7.12 16.12 -3.91
#